data_AF-A0A920KMN9-F1
#
_entry.id   AF-A0A920KMN9-F1
#
_cell.length_a   1.000
_cell.length_b   1.000
_cell.length_c   1.000
_cell.angle_alpha   90.00
_cell.angle_beta   90.00
_cell.angle_gamma   90.00
#
_symmetry.space_group_name_H-M   'P 1'
#
loop_
_entity.id
_entity.type
_entity.pdbx_description
1 polymer ?
#
loop_
_entity_poly.entity_id
_entity_poly.type
_entity_poly.pdbx_seq_one_letter_code
_entity_poly.pdbx_strand_id
1 'polypeptide(L)'
;MAQGTAAVGQIELISNIKAFSKNIKVAQLLLTIEDTERRRRYLNARNTISMLIDNGVIPIINENDTVATSEIRYGDNDRLAARVTTMTSFDCLIILSDVDGIYTLPPDHSNAVHIPEIKNITKEIQNMAKNTQNDYGSGGMVTKIEAARISWKVEPI
;
A
#
# COMPACT_ATOMS: atom_id res chain seq x y z
N MET A 1 -6.27 16.33 -15.73
CA MET A 1 -5.00 16.99 -15.32
C MET A 1 -4.17 16.11 -14.38
N ALA A 2 -4.74 15.58 -13.28
CA ALA A 2 -3.99 14.75 -12.31
C ALA A 2 -3.25 13.54 -12.91
N GLN A 3 -3.87 12.78 -13.82
CA GLN A 3 -3.22 11.63 -14.48
C GLN A 3 -1.99 12.00 -15.30
N GLY A 4 -2.02 13.15 -15.98
CA GLY A 4 -0.88 13.63 -16.76
C GLY A 4 0.31 13.98 -15.86
N THR A 5 0.04 14.64 -14.73
CA THR A 5 1.06 14.92 -13.71
C THR A 5 1.62 13.64 -13.11
N ALA A 6 0.78 12.65 -12.79
CA ALA A 6 1.22 11.34 -12.30
C ALA A 6 2.13 10.63 -13.31
N ALA A 7 1.78 10.65 -14.60
CA ALA A 7 2.59 10.05 -15.66
C ALA A 7 3.97 10.70 -15.78
N VAL A 8 4.06 12.04 -15.69
CA VAL A 8 5.34 12.75 -15.67
C VAL A 8 6.13 12.43 -14.38
N GLY A 9 5.47 12.50 -13.22
CA GLY A 9 6.09 12.25 -11.92
C GLY A 9 6.60 10.81 -11.76
N GLN A 10 5.96 9.83 -12.40
CA GLN A 10 6.40 8.43 -12.38
C GLN A 10 7.79 8.25 -13.01
N ILE A 11 8.12 9.03 -14.05
CA ILE A 11 9.45 9.00 -14.68
C ILE A 11 10.50 9.50 -13.68
N GLU A 12 10.22 10.64 -13.04
CA GLU A 12 11.12 11.25 -12.05
C GLU A 12 11.33 10.35 -10.82
N LEU A 13 10.26 9.75 -10.30
CA LEU A 13 10.32 8.80 -9.19
C LEU A 13 11.32 7.66 -9.47
N ILE A 14 11.20 7.04 -10.64
CA ILE A 14 11.99 5.87 -11.00
C ILE A 14 13.43 6.26 -11.36
N SER A 15 13.61 7.41 -11.99
CA SER A 15 14.93 7.99 -12.23
C SER A 15 15.70 8.19 -10.91
N ASN A 16 15.04 8.79 -9.91
CA ASN A 16 15.61 9.02 -8.58
C ASN A 16 15.93 7.70 -7.88
N ILE A 17 15.00 6.75 -7.83
CA ILE A 17 15.25 5.42 -7.23
C ILE A 17 16.46 4.75 -7.88
N LYS A 18 16.56 4.78 -9.21
CA LYS A 18 17.68 4.20 -9.95
C LYS A 18 19.01 4.88 -9.62
N ALA A 19 19.01 6.20 -9.41
CA ALA A 19 20.20 6.95 -9.01
C ALA A 19 20.75 6.53 -7.63
N PHE A 20 19.86 6.19 -6.68
CA PHE A 20 20.24 5.71 -5.35
C PHE A 20 20.53 4.19 -5.31
N SER A 21 20.04 3.43 -6.27
CA SER A 21 20.11 1.96 -6.29
C SER A 21 21.34 1.41 -7.04
N LYS A 22 22.52 2.03 -6.93
CA LYS A 22 23.69 1.74 -7.80
C LYS A 22 24.12 0.26 -7.84
N ASN A 23 23.93 -0.48 -6.75
CA ASN A 23 24.28 -1.90 -6.63
C ASN A 23 23.05 -2.82 -6.53
N ILE A 24 21.85 -2.29 -6.74
CA ILE A 24 20.58 -2.98 -6.57
C ILE A 24 19.85 -2.94 -7.91
N LYS A 25 19.51 -4.10 -8.45
CA LYS A 25 18.66 -4.16 -9.65
C LYS A 25 17.24 -3.83 -9.22
N VAL A 26 16.61 -2.88 -9.90
CA VAL A 26 15.21 -2.50 -9.68
C VAL A 26 14.39 -2.72 -10.95
N ALA A 27 13.11 -3.07 -10.80
CA ALA A 27 12.17 -3.19 -11.90
C ALA A 27 10.88 -2.45 -11.56
N GLN A 28 10.39 -1.63 -12.48
CA GLN A 28 9.13 -0.92 -12.30
C GLN A 28 7.95 -1.80 -12.70
N LEU A 29 6.92 -1.85 -11.84
CA LEU A 29 5.63 -2.42 -12.18
C LEU A 29 4.54 -1.40 -11.88
N LEU A 30 3.62 -1.23 -12.82
CA LEU A 30 2.43 -0.39 -12.65
C LEU A 30 1.20 -1.31 -12.66
N LEU A 31 0.47 -1.32 -11.56
CA LEU A 31 -0.70 -2.19 -11.37
C LEU A 31 -1.94 -1.34 -11.09
N THR A 32 -3.10 -1.84 -11.46
CA THR A 32 -4.39 -1.33 -10.96
C THR A 32 -4.94 -2.29 -9.92
N ILE A 33 -5.88 -1.83 -9.09
CA ILE A 33 -6.62 -2.72 -8.18
C ILE A 33 -7.30 -3.86 -8.96
N GLU A 34 -7.86 -3.59 -10.15
CA GLU A 34 -8.48 -4.64 -10.96
C GLU A 34 -7.51 -5.75 -11.38
N ASP A 35 -6.23 -5.41 -11.57
CA ASP A 35 -5.19 -6.41 -11.91
C ASP A 35 -4.96 -7.38 -10.75
N THR A 36 -5.27 -6.97 -9.53
CA THR A 36 -5.19 -7.80 -8.32
C THR A 36 -6.50 -8.54 -8.00
N GLU A 37 -7.60 -8.25 -8.70
CA GLU A 37 -8.91 -8.89 -8.47
C GLU A 37 -9.28 -9.92 -9.54
N ARG A 38 -8.78 -9.74 -10.77
CA ARG A 38 -9.03 -10.67 -11.87
C ARG A 38 -8.01 -11.81 -11.84
N ARG A 39 -8.44 -13.04 -11.57
CA ARG A 39 -7.59 -14.24 -11.40
C ARG A 39 -6.43 -14.34 -12.40
N ARG A 40 -6.68 -14.16 -13.70
CA ARG A 40 -5.63 -14.25 -14.73
C ARG A 40 -4.58 -13.14 -14.58
N ARG A 41 -4.99 -11.90 -14.34
CA ARG A 41 -4.09 -10.75 -14.18
C ARG A 41 -3.31 -10.85 -12.87
N TYR A 42 -3.99 -11.30 -11.81
CA TYR A 42 -3.39 -11.60 -10.52
C TYR A 42 -2.25 -12.63 -10.66
N LEU A 43 -2.50 -13.77 -11.32
CA LEU A 43 -1.46 -14.79 -11.49
C LEU A 43 -0.28 -14.28 -12.33
N ASN A 44 -0.53 -13.45 -13.34
CA ASN A 44 0.53 -12.84 -14.14
C ASN A 44 1.39 -11.87 -13.31
N ALA A 45 0.76 -11.01 -12.51
CA ALA A 45 1.45 -10.08 -11.63
C ALA A 45 2.27 -10.86 -10.58
N ARG A 46 1.68 -11.86 -9.93
CA ARG A 46 2.36 -12.74 -8.97
C ARG A 46 3.60 -13.39 -9.56
N ASN A 47 3.46 -14.03 -10.72
CA ASN A 47 4.55 -14.74 -11.37
C ASN A 47 5.69 -13.79 -11.77
N THR A 48 5.34 -12.59 -12.25
CA THR A 48 6.33 -11.56 -12.61
C THR A 48 7.10 -11.08 -11.38
N ILE A 49 6.39 -10.77 -10.29
CA ILE A 49 7.02 -10.31 -9.04
C ILE A 49 7.91 -11.41 -8.45
N SER A 50 7.43 -12.65 -8.42
CA SER A 50 8.20 -13.80 -7.91
C SER A 50 9.48 -13.99 -8.72
N MET A 51 9.38 -14.00 -10.06
CA MET A 51 10.53 -14.12 -10.95
C MET A 51 11.57 -13.00 -10.72
N LEU A 52 11.13 -11.74 -10.55
CA LEU A 52 12.04 -10.63 -10.28
C LEU A 52 12.83 -10.85 -9.00
N ILE A 53 12.13 -11.24 -7.92
CA ILE A 53 12.73 -11.48 -6.61
C ILE A 53 13.69 -12.66 -6.64
N ASP A 54 13.30 -13.77 -7.28
CA ASP A 54 14.15 -14.96 -7.45
C ASP A 54 15.45 -14.65 -8.19
N ASN A 55 15.47 -13.58 -9.00
CA ASN A 55 16.64 -13.09 -9.74
C ASN A 55 17.37 -11.92 -9.06
N GLY A 56 17.05 -11.63 -7.80
CA GLY A 56 17.68 -10.55 -7.02
C GLY A 56 17.33 -9.15 -7.53
N VAL A 57 16.17 -8.99 -8.17
CA VAL A 57 15.65 -7.70 -8.65
C VAL A 57 14.54 -7.22 -7.71
N ILE A 58 14.68 -6.00 -7.19
CA ILE A 58 13.68 -5.39 -6.31
C ILE A 58 12.56 -4.77 -7.15
N PRO A 59 11.30 -5.25 -7.04
CA PRO A 59 10.17 -4.64 -7.71
C PRO A 59 9.79 -3.32 -7.03
N ILE A 60 9.69 -2.25 -7.83
CA ILE A 60 9.13 -0.95 -7.44
C ILE A 60 7.72 -0.88 -8.03
N ILE A 61 6.72 -1.07 -7.18
CA ILE A 61 5.32 -1.17 -7.57
C ILE A 61 4.63 0.15 -7.24
N ASN A 62 3.91 0.70 -8.22
CA ASN A 62 3.03 1.84 -8.01
C ASN A 62 1.71 1.62 -8.76
N GLU A 63 0.70 2.44 -8.44
CA GLU A 63 -0.56 2.40 -9.17
C GLU A 63 -0.41 2.90 -10.61
N ASN A 64 -1.14 2.30 -11.55
CA ASN A 64 -1.21 2.76 -12.93
C ASN A 64 -2.29 3.84 -13.10
N ASP A 65 -1.97 5.06 -12.68
CA ASP A 65 -2.86 6.23 -12.71
C ASP A 65 -3.51 6.54 -14.06
N THR A 66 -2.86 6.14 -15.17
CA THR A 66 -3.34 6.44 -16.53
C THR A 66 -4.58 5.64 -16.88
N VAL A 67 -4.67 4.39 -16.39
CA VAL A 67 -5.79 3.48 -16.67
C VAL A 67 -6.66 3.22 -15.44
N ALA A 68 -6.22 3.62 -14.25
CA ALA A 68 -7.04 3.60 -13.03
C ALA A 68 -8.23 4.57 -13.18
N THR A 69 -9.43 4.06 -12.91
CA THR A 69 -10.66 4.85 -12.91
C THR A 69 -10.65 5.85 -11.74
N SER A 70 -11.19 7.04 -11.96
CA SER A 70 -11.12 8.16 -11.00
C SER A 70 -11.88 7.97 -9.68
N GLU A 71 -12.66 6.90 -9.56
CA GLU A 71 -13.50 6.62 -8.40
C GLU A 71 -12.71 5.99 -7.23
N ILE A 72 -11.50 5.51 -7.50
CA ILE A 72 -10.64 4.79 -6.53
C ILE A 72 -9.23 5.36 -6.66
N ARG A 73 -8.95 6.50 -6.02
CA ARG A 73 -7.60 7.12 -6.01
C ARG A 73 -7.03 7.43 -4.62
N TYR A 74 -7.85 7.36 -3.59
CA TYR A 74 -7.51 7.94 -2.28
C TYR A 74 -7.13 6.82 -1.31
N GLY A 75 -5.82 6.71 -1.03
CA GLY A 75 -5.23 5.71 -0.12
C GLY A 75 -5.08 4.32 -0.72
N ASP A 76 -5.05 4.23 -2.06
CA ASP A 76 -5.01 2.95 -2.76
C ASP A 76 -3.68 2.24 -2.69
N ASN A 77 -2.57 2.96 -2.49
CA ASN A 77 -1.28 2.31 -2.32
C ASN A 77 -1.21 1.45 -1.05
N ASP A 78 -1.93 1.79 0.04
CA ASP A 78 -2.03 0.92 1.22
C ASP A 78 -2.72 -0.41 0.85
N ARG A 79 -3.83 -0.34 0.11
CA ARG A 79 -4.59 -1.52 -0.34
C ARG A 79 -3.82 -2.32 -1.39
N LEU A 80 -3.19 -1.65 -2.35
CA LEU A 80 -2.34 -2.26 -3.36
C LEU A 80 -1.19 -3.01 -2.71
N ALA A 81 -0.51 -2.40 -1.73
CA ALA A 81 0.57 -3.04 -0.99
C ALA A 81 0.09 -4.27 -0.22
N ALA A 82 -1.09 -4.20 0.43
CA ALA A 82 -1.68 -5.36 1.08
C ALA A 82 -2.05 -6.48 0.12
N ARG A 83 -2.59 -6.15 -1.07
CA ARG A 83 -2.92 -7.14 -2.10
C ARG A 83 -1.69 -7.75 -2.75
N VAL A 84 -0.64 -6.95 -2.97
CA VAL A 84 0.65 -7.48 -3.42
C VAL A 84 1.20 -8.45 -2.37
N THR A 85 1.18 -8.06 -1.10
CA THR A 85 1.64 -8.89 0.02
C THR A 85 0.93 -10.24 0.07
N THR A 86 -0.41 -10.25 -0.01
CA THR A 86 -1.17 -11.51 -0.05
C THR A 86 -0.93 -12.29 -1.34
N MET A 87 -0.80 -11.59 -2.47
CA MET A 87 -0.56 -12.20 -3.78
C MET A 87 0.76 -12.95 -3.86
N THR A 88 1.82 -12.39 -3.30
CA THR A 88 3.16 -12.97 -3.30
C THR A 88 3.45 -13.82 -2.07
N SER A 89 2.50 -13.92 -1.13
CA SER A 89 2.65 -14.64 0.13
C SER A 89 3.85 -14.14 0.94
N PHE A 90 4.08 -12.83 0.98
CA PHE A 90 5.09 -12.25 1.88
C PHE A 90 4.62 -12.32 3.33
N ASP A 91 5.57 -12.52 4.24
CA ASP A 91 5.30 -12.69 5.67
C ASP A 91 4.89 -11.39 6.37
N CYS A 92 5.22 -10.23 5.78
CA CYS A 92 5.02 -8.93 6.42
C CYS A 92 4.74 -7.83 5.40
N LEU A 93 3.80 -6.95 5.74
CA LEU A 93 3.61 -5.64 5.11
C LEU A 93 4.06 -4.56 6.09
N ILE A 94 5.05 -3.75 5.68
CA ILE A 94 5.48 -2.57 6.44
C ILE A 94 4.95 -1.32 5.72
N ILE A 95 4.10 -0.56 6.41
CA ILE A 95 3.61 0.74 5.94
C ILE A 95 4.38 1.84 6.66
N LEU A 96 5.15 2.64 5.93
CA LEU A 96 5.82 3.82 6.47
C LEU A 96 4.88 5.02 6.36
N SER A 97 4.65 5.70 7.47
CA SER A 97 3.79 6.88 7.55
C SER A 97 4.44 7.98 8.39
N ASP A 98 3.92 9.19 8.23
CA ASP A 98 4.09 10.34 9.11
C ASP A 98 3.51 10.14 10.53
N VAL A 99 2.65 9.14 10.72
CA VAL A 99 2.15 8.68 12.02
C VAL A 99 2.79 7.36 12.40
N ASP A 100 3.16 7.21 13.67
CA ASP A 100 3.87 6.05 14.20
C ASP A 100 2.95 4.92 14.70
N GLY A 101 1.64 5.08 14.57
CA GLY A 101 0.67 4.02 14.86
C GLY A 101 -0.71 4.53 15.21
N ILE A 102 -1.51 3.66 15.83
CA ILE A 102 -2.87 3.96 16.29
C ILE A 102 -2.84 4.45 17.72
N TYR A 103 -3.70 5.43 18.00
CA TYR A 103 -3.89 6.00 19.32
C TYR A 103 -5.33 5.76 19.78
N THR A 104 -5.54 5.72 21.09
CA THR A 104 -6.87 5.60 21.71
C THR A 104 -7.77 6.82 21.46
N LEU A 105 -7.17 7.98 21.19
CA LEU A 105 -7.79 9.27 20.88
C LEU A 105 -7.00 9.94 19.75
N PRO A 106 -7.51 11.03 19.14
CA PRO A 106 -6.72 11.84 18.21
C PRO A 106 -5.34 12.21 18.79
N PRO A 107 -4.24 12.15 18.02
CA PRO A 107 -2.87 12.30 18.55
C PRO A 107 -2.59 13.64 19.23
N ASP A 108 -3.36 14.68 18.92
CA ASP A 108 -3.27 16.02 19.51
C ASP A 108 -3.98 16.12 20.88
N HIS A 109 -4.72 15.09 21.27
CA HIS A 109 -5.41 15.03 22.55
C HIS A 109 -4.44 14.65 23.69
N SER A 110 -4.48 15.37 24.81
CA SER A 110 -3.56 15.19 25.95
C SER A 110 -3.57 13.79 26.58
N ASN A 111 -4.72 13.10 26.49
CA ASN A 111 -4.91 11.74 26.98
C ASN A 111 -4.76 10.65 25.89
N ALA A 112 -4.25 10.98 24.70
CA ALA A 112 -4.04 9.99 23.65
C ALA A 112 -2.91 9.02 24.05
N VAL A 113 -3.18 7.72 23.91
CA VAL A 113 -2.21 6.65 24.22
C VAL A 113 -1.95 5.84 22.97
N HIS A 114 -0.68 5.69 22.59
CA HIS A 114 -0.25 4.84 21.47
C HIS A 114 -0.53 3.37 21.77
N ILE A 115 -1.00 2.64 20.75
CA ILE A 115 -1.28 1.21 20.81
C ILE A 115 -0.15 0.49 20.04
N PRO A 116 0.86 -0.07 20.73
CA PRO A 116 2.04 -0.63 20.09
C PRO A 116 1.78 -1.95 19.36
N GLU A 117 0.76 -2.70 19.78
CA GLU A 117 0.41 -3.99 19.19
C GLU A 117 -1.11 -4.16 19.12
N ILE A 118 -1.61 -4.54 17.94
CA ILE A 118 -3.02 -4.87 17.71
C ILE A 118 -3.06 -6.30 17.16
N LYS A 119 -3.49 -7.25 18.00
CA LYS A 119 -3.57 -8.67 17.63
C LYS A 119 -4.80 -9.03 16.80
N ASN A 120 -5.84 -8.21 16.86
CA ASN A 120 -7.09 -8.41 16.14
C ASN A 120 -7.68 -7.06 15.75
N ILE A 121 -8.09 -6.93 14.49
CA ILE A 121 -8.76 -5.72 14.00
C ILE A 121 -10.25 -5.82 14.36
N THR A 122 -10.61 -5.28 15.53
CA THR A 122 -11.99 -5.22 16.02
C THR A 122 -12.73 -3.99 15.47
N LYS A 123 -14.06 -3.94 15.65
CA LYS A 123 -14.86 -2.75 15.32
C LYS A 123 -14.41 -1.51 16.10
N GLU A 124 -13.89 -1.70 17.32
CA GLU A 124 -13.36 -0.62 18.14
C GLU A 124 -12.11 -0.01 17.51
N ILE A 125 -11.14 -0.84 17.11
CA ILE A 125 -9.95 -0.39 16.38
C ILE A 125 -10.32 0.34 15.08
N GLN A 126 -11.30 -0.19 14.34
CA GLN A 126 -11.79 0.46 13.12
C GLN A 126 -12.42 1.84 13.40
N ASN A 127 -13.14 1.99 14.52
CA ASN A 127 -13.73 3.27 14.92
C ASN A 127 -12.66 4.26 15.38
N MET A 128 -11.63 3.81 16.12
CA MET A 128 -10.47 4.66 16.47
C MET A 128 -9.82 5.25 15.22
N ALA A 129 -9.61 4.43 14.18
CA ALA A 129 -9.03 4.87 12.91
C ALA A 129 -9.88 5.90 12.14
N LYS A 130 -11.22 5.88 12.30
CA LYS A 130 -12.12 6.87 11.68
C LYS A 130 -12.02 8.23 12.36
N ASN A 131 -11.83 8.24 13.67
CA ASN A 131 -11.78 9.47 14.47
C ASN A 131 -10.48 10.27 14.30
N THR A 132 -9.50 9.75 13.56
CA THR A 132 -8.23 10.40 13.25
C THR A 132 -8.18 10.98 11.83
N GLN A 133 -9.33 11.14 11.15
CA GLN A 133 -9.36 11.79 9.84
C GLN A 133 -9.12 13.29 9.99
N ASN A 134 -8.03 13.77 9.40
CA ASN A 134 -7.78 15.20 9.18
C ASN A 134 -8.18 15.58 7.74
N ASP A 135 -8.70 16.80 7.57
CA ASP A 135 -9.23 17.33 6.30
C ASP A 135 -8.20 17.42 5.15
N TYR A 136 -6.89 17.24 5.43
CA TYR A 136 -5.80 17.48 4.49
C TYR A 136 -5.11 16.21 3.95
N GLY A 137 -5.47 15.00 4.42
CA GLY A 137 -4.78 13.75 4.08
C GLY A 137 -5.59 12.78 3.19
N SER A 138 -4.95 12.21 2.17
CA SER A 138 -5.57 11.40 1.10
C SER A 138 -5.76 9.90 1.39
N GLY A 139 -5.36 9.40 2.57
CA GLY A 139 -5.32 7.96 2.89
C GLY A 139 -4.86 7.71 4.33
N GLY A 140 -5.63 8.24 5.28
CA GLY A 140 -5.29 8.26 6.71
C GLY A 140 -5.27 6.88 7.38
N MET A 141 -5.45 6.86 8.71
CA MET A 141 -5.38 5.61 9.48
C MET A 141 -6.40 4.54 9.03
N VAL A 142 -7.54 4.97 8.47
CA VAL A 142 -8.58 4.06 7.94
C VAL A 142 -8.03 3.14 6.85
N THR A 143 -7.24 3.64 5.90
CA THR A 143 -6.74 2.83 4.78
C THR A 143 -5.65 1.87 5.21
N LYS A 144 -4.85 2.25 6.21
CA LYS A 144 -3.83 1.38 6.84
C LYS A 144 -4.45 0.23 7.60
N ILE A 145 -5.53 0.49 8.35
CA ILE A 145 -6.31 -0.57 9.00
C ILE A 145 -6.94 -1.52 7.98
N GLU A 146 -7.46 -0.99 6.87
CA GLU A 146 -8.02 -1.83 5.83
C GLU A 146 -6.95 -2.66 5.12
N ALA A 147 -5.77 -2.09 4.85
CA ALA A 147 -4.62 -2.81 4.34
C ALA A 147 -4.18 -3.95 5.29
N ALA A 148 -4.08 -3.66 6.60
CA ALA A 148 -3.81 -4.66 7.61
C ALA A 148 -4.86 -5.77 7.61
N ARG A 149 -6.15 -5.46 7.41
CA ARG A 149 -7.24 -6.46 7.33
C ARG A 149 -7.11 -7.35 6.09
N ILE A 150 -6.72 -6.78 4.95
CA ILE A 150 -6.49 -7.52 3.71
C ILE A 150 -5.30 -8.47 3.88
N SER A 151 -4.18 -7.99 4.43
CA SER A 151 -2.98 -8.81 4.61
C SER A 151 -3.09 -9.85 5.73
N TRP A 152 -3.92 -9.59 6.75
CA TRP A 152 -4.15 -10.53 7.85
C TRP A 152 -5.02 -11.73 7.47
N LYS A 153 -5.99 -11.53 6.57
CA LYS A 153 -6.87 -12.61 6.10
C LYS A 153 -6.16 -13.46 5.04
N VAL A 154 -5.28 -14.34 5.48
CA VAL A 154 -4.86 -15.48 4.66
C VAL A 154 -5.92 -16.58 4.84
N GLU A 155 -7.01 -16.53 4.08
CA GLU A 155 -7.69 -17.79 3.74
C GLU A 155 -6.92 -18.41 2.58
N PRO A 156 -6.36 -19.62 2.74
CA PRO A 156 -5.78 -20.33 1.61
C PRO A 156 -6.91 -20.64 0.63
N ILE A 157 -6.71 -20.29 -0.64
CA ILE A 157 -7.57 -20.68 -1.76
C ILE A 157 -7.58 -22.21 -1.87
#